data_AF-A0A382RZ50-F1
#
_entry.id   AF-A0A382RZ50-F1
#
_cell.length_a   1.000
_cell.length_b   1.000
_cell.length_c   1.000
_cell.angle_alpha   90.00
_cell.angle_beta   90.00
_cell.angle_gamma   90.00
#
_symmetry.space_group_name_H-M   'P 1'
#
loop_
_entity.id
_entity.type
_entity.pdbx_description
1 polymer ?
#
loop_
_entity_poly.entity_id
_entity_poly.type
_entity_poly.pdbx_seq_one_letter_code
_entity_poly.pdbx_strand_id
1 'polypeptide(L)'
;MATLVFDQEYRIARDTPSDINEHIEILKSLADEVNHVTEMGTRTGVSTRAFLASDVTLRAYDLFLDARVQELFRHAKENGKDAEYIQGNVLEQEIEETDLLFIDTWHCYDQLLAELTIHAPKVKKYIAFHDTQTYGTRSEEFMGRIGSNGLLPAIIHYLIENPDTWRFKIHRTNNNGLSVIERV
;
A
#
# COMPACT_ATOMS: atom_id res chain seq x y z
N MET A 1 16.01 16.75 -12.98
CA MET A 1 16.97 15.75 -12.46
C MET A 1 16.31 14.80 -11.47
N ALA A 2 15.47 15.29 -10.55
CA ALA A 2 14.63 14.48 -9.64
C ALA A 2 13.89 13.32 -10.32
N THR A 3 13.19 13.59 -11.43
CA THR A 3 12.40 12.59 -12.17
C THR A 3 13.25 11.41 -12.65
N LEU A 4 14.48 11.66 -13.11
CA LEU A 4 15.36 10.62 -13.65
C LEU A 4 15.81 9.58 -12.60
N VAL A 5 15.97 10.01 -11.33
CA VAL A 5 16.42 9.12 -10.24
C VAL A 5 15.29 8.16 -9.86
N PHE A 6 14.08 8.69 -9.62
CA PHE A 6 12.95 7.84 -9.23
C PHE A 6 12.43 6.98 -10.38
N ASP A 7 12.58 7.42 -11.64
CA ASP A 7 12.33 6.57 -12.81
C ASP A 7 13.29 5.36 -12.88
N GLN A 8 14.51 5.51 -12.37
CA GLN A 8 15.47 4.41 -12.29
C GLN A 8 15.13 3.46 -11.13
N GLU A 9 14.83 3.99 -9.95
CA GLU A 9 14.37 3.19 -8.80
C GLU A 9 13.09 2.39 -9.12
N TYR A 10 12.13 3.01 -9.82
CA TYR A 10 10.93 2.34 -10.31
C TYR A 10 11.26 1.19 -11.27
N ARG A 11 12.15 1.43 -12.26
CA ARG A 11 12.57 0.38 -13.19
C ARG A 11 13.23 -0.79 -12.47
N ILE A 12 14.10 -0.51 -11.49
CA ILE A 12 14.74 -1.54 -10.67
C ILE A 12 13.68 -2.34 -9.90
N ALA A 13 12.72 -1.67 -9.26
CA ALA A 13 11.64 -2.33 -8.50
C ALA A 13 10.74 -3.21 -9.38
N ARG A 14 10.44 -2.76 -10.61
CA ARG A 14 9.61 -3.50 -11.57
C ARG A 14 10.35 -4.71 -12.17
N ASP A 15 11.61 -4.52 -12.55
CA ASP A 15 12.36 -5.48 -13.36
C ASP A 15 13.13 -6.50 -12.52
N THR A 16 13.34 -6.22 -11.22
CA THR A 16 13.97 -7.17 -10.29
C THR A 16 12.91 -8.08 -9.67
N PRO A 17 12.97 -9.41 -9.87
CA PRO A 17 12.01 -10.34 -9.25
C PRO A 17 11.94 -10.17 -7.73
N SER A 18 10.72 -10.03 -7.21
CA SER A 18 10.41 -9.92 -5.79
C SER A 18 8.99 -10.45 -5.51
N ASP A 19 8.55 -10.38 -4.25
CA ASP A 19 7.17 -10.73 -3.88
C ASP A 19 6.10 -9.81 -4.49
N ILE A 20 6.47 -8.63 -5.03
CA ILE A 20 5.52 -7.64 -5.57
C ILE A 20 5.87 -7.08 -6.96
N ASN A 21 7.06 -7.37 -7.53
CA ASN A 21 7.56 -6.66 -8.73
C ASN A 21 6.60 -6.66 -9.93
N GLU A 22 5.83 -7.72 -10.15
CA GLU A 22 4.85 -7.80 -11.25
C GLU A 22 3.67 -6.79 -11.11
N HIS A 23 3.50 -6.21 -9.92
CA HIS A 23 2.44 -5.24 -9.62
C HIS A 23 2.93 -3.79 -9.60
N ILE A 24 4.24 -3.56 -9.71
CA ILE A 24 4.84 -2.21 -9.59
C ILE A 24 4.35 -1.25 -10.67
N GLU A 25 4.10 -1.74 -11.89
CA GLU A 25 3.51 -0.93 -12.95
C GLU A 25 2.06 -0.53 -12.65
N ILE A 26 1.27 -1.42 -12.06
CA ILE A 26 -0.12 -1.14 -11.66
C ILE A 26 -0.13 -0.09 -10.54
N LEU A 27 0.71 -0.26 -9.51
CA LEU A 27 0.80 0.68 -8.40
C LEU A 27 1.22 2.08 -8.86
N LYS A 28 2.20 2.18 -9.77
CA LYS A 28 2.56 3.46 -10.38
C LYS A 28 1.40 4.06 -11.17
N SER A 29 0.73 3.25 -11.99
CA SER A 29 -0.40 3.73 -12.81
C SER A 29 -1.55 4.29 -11.95
N LEU A 30 -1.86 3.66 -10.81
CA LEU A 30 -2.85 4.18 -9.86
C LEU A 30 -2.40 5.50 -9.23
N ALA A 31 -1.12 5.60 -8.86
CA ALA A 31 -0.54 6.80 -8.27
C ALA A 31 -0.48 7.97 -9.26
N ASP A 32 -0.21 7.72 -10.54
CA ASP A 32 -0.20 8.74 -11.60
C ASP A 32 -1.60 9.36 -11.85
N GLU A 33 -2.68 8.75 -11.33
CA GLU A 33 -4.05 9.27 -11.46
C GLU A 33 -4.53 10.08 -10.24
N VAL A 34 -3.67 10.31 -9.25
CA VAL A 34 -4.03 10.93 -7.97
C VAL A 34 -2.96 11.91 -7.49
N ASN A 35 -3.22 12.64 -6.39
CA ASN A 35 -2.28 13.62 -5.84
C ASN A 35 -1.66 13.17 -4.51
N HIS A 36 -2.36 12.31 -3.75
CA HIS A 36 -1.89 11.84 -2.44
C HIS A 36 -1.96 10.31 -2.33
N VAL A 37 -0.84 9.70 -1.98
CA VAL A 37 -0.72 8.27 -1.67
C VAL A 37 -0.34 8.07 -0.20
N THR A 38 -1.04 7.15 0.47
CA THR A 38 -0.66 6.61 1.76
C THR A 38 -0.28 5.14 1.60
N GLU A 39 0.89 4.76 2.11
CA GLU A 39 1.39 3.38 2.12
C GLU A 39 1.46 2.87 3.57
N MET A 40 0.91 1.68 3.82
CA MET A 40 0.98 1.00 5.11
C MET A 40 1.67 -0.35 4.95
N GLY A 41 2.79 -0.55 5.63
CA GLY A 41 3.65 -1.72 5.43
C GLY A 41 4.72 -1.44 4.37
N THR A 42 5.73 -0.65 4.73
CA THR A 42 6.75 -0.18 3.78
C THR A 42 7.85 -1.22 3.57
N ARG A 43 8.25 -1.94 4.62
CA ARG A 43 9.30 -2.96 4.65
C ARG A 43 10.59 -2.50 3.95
N THR A 44 10.93 -3.11 2.81
CA THR A 44 12.13 -2.79 2.02
C THR A 44 11.88 -1.74 0.91
N GLY A 45 10.67 -1.17 0.89
CA GLY A 45 10.24 -0.05 0.05
C GLY A 45 10.07 -0.37 -1.43
N VAL A 46 9.67 -1.60 -1.79
CA VAL A 46 9.56 -1.99 -3.22
C VAL A 46 8.39 -1.25 -3.87
N SER A 47 7.20 -1.27 -3.25
CA SER A 47 6.02 -0.48 -3.63
C SER A 47 6.28 1.03 -3.53
N THR A 48 6.98 1.49 -2.49
CA THR A 48 7.37 2.89 -2.31
C THR A 48 8.04 3.49 -3.55
N ARG A 49 8.87 2.71 -4.25
CA ARG A 49 9.56 3.14 -5.47
C ARG A 49 8.59 3.43 -6.63
N ALA A 50 7.46 2.73 -6.70
CA ALA A 50 6.39 3.04 -7.65
C ALA A 50 5.76 4.41 -7.35
N PHE A 51 5.48 4.67 -6.07
CA PHE A 51 4.85 5.92 -5.64
C PHE A 51 5.79 7.11 -5.75
N LEU A 52 7.07 6.97 -5.38
CA LEU A 52 8.08 8.03 -5.54
C LEU A 52 8.37 8.38 -7.00
N ALA A 53 8.11 7.48 -7.94
CA ALA A 53 8.21 7.76 -9.38
C ALA A 53 6.98 8.50 -9.95
N SER A 54 5.94 8.71 -9.15
CA SER A 54 4.73 9.47 -9.52
C SER A 54 4.78 10.86 -8.87
N ASP A 55 4.09 11.84 -9.43
CA ASP A 55 4.06 13.22 -8.89
C ASP A 55 3.00 13.36 -7.79
N VAL A 56 3.23 12.71 -6.66
CA VAL A 56 2.30 12.63 -5.53
C VAL A 56 2.95 13.07 -4.22
N THR A 57 2.13 13.56 -3.31
CA THR A 57 2.45 13.53 -1.88
C THR A 57 2.44 12.08 -1.41
N LEU A 58 3.45 11.67 -0.65
CA LEU A 58 3.58 10.33 -0.11
C LEU A 58 3.71 10.34 1.42
N ARG A 59 2.89 9.54 2.09
CA ARG A 59 3.04 9.20 3.52
C ARG A 59 3.14 7.69 3.66
N ALA A 60 4.32 7.19 4.00
CA ALA A 60 4.56 5.76 4.18
C ALA A 60 4.73 5.44 5.67
N TYR A 61 4.06 4.40 6.14
CA TYR A 61 4.04 3.96 7.53
C TYR A 61 4.59 2.56 7.67
N ASP A 62 5.38 2.34 8.72
CA ASP A 62 5.82 1.01 9.14
C ASP A 62 6.05 0.97 10.66
N LEU A 63 5.95 -0.23 11.26
CA LEU A 63 6.32 -0.45 12.66
C LEU A 63 7.82 -0.23 12.87
N PHE A 64 8.64 -0.57 11.87
CA PHE A 64 10.09 -0.47 11.92
C PHE A 64 10.62 0.24 10.68
N LEU A 65 11.49 1.24 10.88
CA LEU A 65 12.11 1.95 9.77
C LEU A 65 13.29 1.16 9.20
N ASP A 66 13.31 0.96 7.88
CA ASP A 66 14.49 0.48 7.15
C ASP A 66 15.41 1.67 6.79
N ALA A 67 16.69 1.58 7.15
CA ALA A 67 17.65 2.65 6.94
C ALA A 67 17.86 3.04 5.46
N ARG A 68 17.74 2.08 4.53
CA ARG A 68 17.86 2.35 3.08
C ARG A 68 16.60 3.03 2.56
N VAL A 69 15.44 2.71 3.12
CA VAL A 69 14.19 3.41 2.80
C VAL A 69 14.23 4.82 3.37
N GLN A 70 14.72 5.02 4.60
CA GLN A 70 14.94 6.38 5.14
C GLN A 70 15.84 7.23 4.22
N GLU A 71 16.90 6.64 3.69
CA GLU A 71 17.77 7.29 2.72
C GLU A 71 17.04 7.64 1.41
N LEU A 72 16.20 6.74 0.91
CA LEU A 72 15.37 6.98 -0.27
C LEU A 72 14.41 8.17 -0.07
N PHE A 73 13.77 8.26 1.09
CA PHE A 73 12.90 9.40 1.44
C PHE A 73 13.69 10.70 1.67
N ARG A 74 14.89 10.63 2.25
CA ARG A 74 15.78 11.80 2.35
C ARG A 74 16.11 12.36 0.97
N HIS A 75 16.48 11.49 0.03
CA HIS A 75 16.73 11.89 -1.36
C HIS A 75 15.47 12.45 -2.05
N ALA A 76 14.29 11.91 -1.77
CA ALA A 76 13.03 12.45 -2.28
C ALA A 76 12.79 13.89 -1.81
N LYS A 77 12.95 14.15 -0.51
CA LYS A 77 12.83 15.50 0.08
C LYS A 77 13.87 16.47 -0.50
N GLU A 78 15.13 16.05 -0.63
CA GLU A 78 16.21 16.85 -1.25
C GLU A 78 15.93 17.22 -2.71
N ASN A 79 15.14 16.41 -3.40
CA ASN A 79 14.71 16.63 -4.77
C ASN A 79 13.34 17.33 -4.88
N GLY A 80 12.82 17.87 -3.78
CA GLY A 80 11.60 18.68 -3.74
C GLY A 80 10.29 17.89 -3.71
N LYS A 81 10.32 16.58 -3.47
CA LYS A 81 9.10 15.79 -3.28
C LYS A 81 8.57 15.96 -1.86
N ASP A 82 7.24 16.05 -1.72
CA ASP A 82 6.56 15.94 -0.44
C ASP A 82 6.36 14.45 -0.08
N ALA A 83 7.36 13.85 0.57
CA ALA A 83 7.33 12.44 0.92
C ALA A 83 7.86 12.21 2.34
N GLU A 84 7.12 11.49 3.19
CA GLU A 84 7.53 11.17 4.56
C GLU A 84 7.46 9.68 4.86
N TYR A 85 8.46 9.19 5.60
CA TYR A 85 8.50 7.83 6.12
C TYR A 85 8.39 7.87 7.64
N ILE A 86 7.29 7.31 8.14
CA ILE A 86 6.80 7.52 9.50
C ILE A 86 6.81 6.19 10.24
N GLN A 87 7.44 6.17 11.41
CA GLN A 87 7.40 4.99 12.27
C GLN A 87 6.13 5.02 13.10
N GLY A 88 5.28 3.99 13.01
CA GLY A 88 4.08 3.93 13.82
C GLY A 88 3.21 2.70 13.56
N ASN A 89 2.44 2.32 14.59
CA ASN A 89 1.35 1.38 14.44
C ASN A 89 0.17 2.10 13.78
N VAL A 90 -0.18 1.73 12.55
CA VAL A 90 -1.25 2.36 11.79
C VAL A 90 -2.62 2.28 12.47
N LEU A 91 -2.85 1.34 13.39
CA LEU A 91 -4.09 1.28 14.19
C LEU A 91 -4.17 2.37 15.27
N GLU A 92 -3.04 3.04 15.57
CA GLU A 92 -2.92 4.13 16.55
C GLU A 92 -2.59 5.47 15.86
N GLN A 93 -2.53 5.50 14.54
CA GLN A 93 -2.25 6.70 13.77
C GLN A 93 -3.52 7.32 13.22
N GLU A 94 -3.52 8.65 13.15
CA GLU A 94 -4.49 9.38 12.36
C GLU A 94 -3.83 9.79 11.03
N ILE A 95 -4.17 9.11 9.93
CA ILE A 95 -3.65 9.51 8.61
C ILE A 95 -4.33 10.78 8.10
N GLU A 96 -3.62 11.51 7.25
CA GLU A 96 -4.19 12.59 6.43
C GLU A 96 -5.23 12.03 5.44
N GLU A 97 -6.12 12.89 4.91
CA GLU A 97 -6.93 12.51 3.77
C GLU A 97 -6.05 12.17 2.57
N THR A 98 -6.32 11.04 1.92
CA THR A 98 -5.50 10.50 0.83
C THR A 98 -6.36 10.08 -0.35
N ASP A 99 -5.79 10.00 -1.53
CA ASP A 99 -6.53 9.57 -2.72
C ASP A 99 -6.38 8.07 -2.96
N LEU A 100 -5.17 7.54 -2.73
CA LEU A 100 -4.83 6.12 -2.82
C LEU A 100 -4.26 5.65 -1.49
N LEU A 101 -4.88 4.62 -0.90
CA LEU A 101 -4.33 3.88 0.22
C LEU A 101 -3.82 2.52 -0.26
N PHE A 102 -2.54 2.22 -0.01
CA PHE A 102 -1.95 0.91 -0.25
C PHE A 102 -1.66 0.21 1.07
N ILE A 103 -2.16 -1.02 1.23
CA ILE A 103 -2.06 -1.82 2.46
C ILE A 103 -1.30 -3.14 2.16
N ASP A 104 -0.18 -3.31 2.86
CA ASP A 104 0.74 -4.46 2.82
C ASP A 104 1.34 -4.69 4.24
N THR A 105 0.50 -4.60 5.28
CA THR A 105 0.90 -4.70 6.69
C THR A 105 0.98 -6.15 7.18
N TRP A 106 0.10 -6.58 8.08
CA TRP A 106 0.00 -7.96 8.54
C TRP A 106 -1.21 -8.63 7.89
N HIS A 107 -0.98 -9.76 7.22
CA HIS A 107 -1.98 -10.36 6.37
C HIS A 107 -2.97 -11.25 7.11
N CYS A 108 -3.80 -10.63 7.95
CA CYS A 108 -4.93 -11.30 8.58
C CYS A 108 -6.20 -10.45 8.55
N TYR A 109 -7.33 -11.14 8.67
CA TYR A 109 -8.66 -10.53 8.68
C TYR A 109 -8.82 -9.44 9.75
N ASP A 110 -8.37 -9.73 10.98
CA ASP A 110 -8.60 -8.84 12.12
C ASP A 110 -7.84 -7.52 11.96
N GLN A 111 -6.59 -7.60 11.47
CA GLN A 111 -5.77 -6.43 11.16
C GLN A 111 -6.39 -5.61 10.03
N LEU A 112 -6.65 -6.26 8.88
CA LEU A 112 -7.10 -5.54 7.69
C LEU A 112 -8.47 -4.89 7.90
N LEU A 113 -9.39 -5.56 8.58
CA LEU A 113 -10.70 -4.98 8.88
C LEU A 113 -10.56 -3.75 9.79
N ALA A 114 -9.71 -3.81 10.81
CA ALA A 114 -9.45 -2.65 11.68
C ALA A 114 -8.83 -1.48 10.91
N GLU A 115 -7.85 -1.75 10.03
CA GLU A 115 -7.25 -0.73 9.16
C GLU A 115 -8.29 -0.09 8.24
N LEU A 116 -9.14 -0.90 7.60
CA LEU A 116 -10.22 -0.41 6.74
C LEU A 116 -11.22 0.44 7.54
N THR A 117 -11.65 0.00 8.73
CA THR A 117 -12.58 0.76 9.57
C THR A 117 -12.03 2.14 9.94
N ILE A 118 -10.74 2.23 10.27
CA ILE A 118 -10.11 3.49 10.70
C ILE A 118 -9.82 4.40 9.49
N HIS A 119 -9.26 3.83 8.41
CA HIS A 119 -8.59 4.64 7.39
C HIS A 119 -9.37 4.80 6.10
N ALA A 120 -10.18 3.81 5.69
CA ALA A 120 -10.93 3.90 4.44
C ALA A 120 -11.88 5.12 4.35
N PRO A 121 -12.50 5.64 5.44
CA PRO A 121 -13.28 6.88 5.39
C PRO A 121 -12.49 8.11 4.91
N LYS A 122 -11.16 8.09 5.00
CA LYS A 122 -10.26 9.17 4.58
C LYS A 122 -9.74 9.03 3.14
N VAL A 123 -10.13 7.94 2.47
CA VAL A 123 -9.65 7.61 1.12
C VAL A 123 -10.65 8.10 0.07
N LYS A 124 -10.15 8.87 -0.90
CA LYS A 124 -10.99 9.54 -1.91
C LYS A 124 -11.23 8.72 -3.18
N LYS A 125 -10.31 7.82 -3.55
CA LYS A 125 -10.39 7.13 -4.85
C LYS A 125 -10.13 5.63 -4.79
N TYR A 126 -8.98 5.20 -4.28
CA TYR A 126 -8.51 3.82 -4.42
C TYR A 126 -8.00 3.24 -3.10
N ILE A 127 -8.33 1.96 -2.84
CA ILE A 127 -7.63 1.16 -1.83
C ILE A 127 -7.07 -0.08 -2.50
N ALA A 128 -5.76 -0.29 -2.40
CA ALA A 128 -5.04 -1.41 -2.99
C ALA A 128 -4.45 -2.30 -1.89
N PHE A 129 -4.50 -3.61 -2.10
CA PHE A 129 -4.09 -4.63 -1.14
C PHE A 129 -3.14 -5.62 -1.82
N HIS A 130 -2.02 -5.89 -1.18
CA HIS A 130 -1.08 -6.90 -1.63
C HIS A 130 -1.34 -8.28 -0.97
N ASP A 131 -0.65 -9.32 -1.44
CA ASP A 131 -0.79 -10.73 -1.02
C ASP A 131 -2.22 -11.32 -1.02
N THR A 132 -3.14 -10.73 -1.80
CA THR A 132 -4.55 -11.16 -1.80
C THR A 132 -4.81 -12.53 -2.42
N GLN A 133 -3.82 -13.14 -3.07
CA GLN A 133 -3.85 -14.56 -3.47
C GLN A 133 -3.20 -15.44 -2.40
N THR A 134 -2.02 -15.09 -1.91
CA THR A 134 -1.24 -15.91 -0.96
C THR A 134 -1.90 -15.99 0.41
N TYR A 135 -2.48 -14.88 0.89
CA TYR A 135 -3.21 -14.75 2.16
C TYR A 135 -4.69 -14.43 1.94
N GLY A 136 -5.23 -14.71 0.75
CA GLY A 136 -6.62 -14.41 0.42
C GLY A 136 -7.61 -15.08 1.38
N THR A 137 -7.43 -16.37 1.68
CA THR A 137 -8.36 -17.17 2.50
C THR A 137 -7.70 -17.80 3.74
N ARG A 138 -6.53 -17.30 4.13
CA ARG A 138 -5.80 -17.75 5.33
C ARG A 138 -5.04 -16.59 5.95
N SER A 139 -4.92 -16.64 7.27
CA SER A 139 -4.16 -15.68 8.06
C SER A 139 -2.66 -15.96 7.97
N GLU A 140 -1.85 -14.91 7.98
CA GLU A 140 -0.40 -14.97 8.18
C GLU A 140 -0.07 -15.17 9.67
N GLU A 141 0.91 -16.03 9.96
CA GLU A 141 1.51 -16.09 11.29
C GLU A 141 2.57 -14.99 11.43
N PHE A 142 2.36 -14.07 12.38
CA PHE A 142 3.28 -12.96 12.62
C PHE A 142 3.62 -12.87 14.11
N MET A 143 4.92 -12.92 14.43
CA MET A 143 5.43 -12.88 15.81
C MET A 143 4.76 -13.89 16.77
N GLY A 144 4.48 -15.11 16.28
CA GLY A 144 3.83 -16.17 17.05
C GLY A 144 2.32 -15.95 17.27
N ARG A 145 1.70 -15.02 16.55
CA ARG A 145 0.25 -14.78 16.55
C ARG A 145 -0.35 -15.20 15.21
N ILE A 146 -1.57 -15.71 15.26
CA ILE A 146 -2.35 -16.08 14.08
C ILE A 146 -3.71 -15.39 14.21
N GLY A 147 -4.05 -14.54 13.24
CA GLY A 147 -5.38 -13.93 13.14
C GLY A 147 -6.46 -14.91 12.66
N SER A 148 -7.71 -14.48 12.64
CA SER A 148 -8.89 -15.33 12.44
C SER A 148 -9.06 -15.88 11.01
N ASN A 149 -8.75 -15.09 9.98
CA ASN A 149 -8.93 -15.45 8.56
C ASN A 149 -7.98 -14.65 7.64
N GLY A 150 -8.11 -14.78 6.32
CA GLY A 150 -7.33 -14.05 5.32
C GLY A 150 -7.92 -12.69 4.90
N LEU A 151 -7.27 -12.08 3.91
CA LEU A 151 -7.55 -10.72 3.43
C LEU A 151 -8.88 -10.59 2.68
N LEU A 152 -9.21 -11.53 1.79
CA LEU A 152 -10.41 -11.43 0.96
C LEU A 152 -11.70 -11.41 1.79
N PRO A 153 -11.86 -12.24 2.85
CA PRO A 153 -12.99 -12.11 3.77
C PRO A 153 -13.12 -10.71 4.41
N ALA A 154 -12.00 -10.06 4.78
CA ALA A 154 -12.05 -8.71 5.36
C ALA A 154 -12.47 -7.67 4.32
N ILE A 155 -11.92 -7.74 3.10
CA ILE A 155 -12.29 -6.85 1.98
C ILE A 155 -13.78 -7.01 1.65
N ILE A 156 -14.26 -8.26 1.49
CA ILE A 156 -15.66 -8.55 1.16
C ILE A 156 -16.59 -8.08 2.28
N HIS A 157 -16.22 -8.31 3.54
CA HIS A 157 -17.00 -7.82 4.67
C HIS A 157 -17.13 -6.29 4.62
N TYR A 158 -16.02 -5.57 4.46
CA TYR A 158 -16.04 -4.11 4.40
C TYR A 158 -16.88 -3.59 3.21
N LEU A 159 -16.84 -4.25 2.05
CA LEU A 159 -17.68 -3.92 0.90
C LEU A 159 -19.18 -4.14 1.17
N ILE A 160 -19.55 -5.22 1.85
CA ILE A 160 -20.95 -5.51 2.21
C ILE A 160 -21.51 -4.46 3.18
N GLU A 161 -20.67 -3.96 4.10
CA GLU A 161 -21.05 -2.88 5.00
C GLU A 161 -21.08 -1.50 4.33
N ASN A 162 -20.39 -1.33 3.19
CA ASN A 162 -20.27 -0.06 2.47
C ASN A 162 -20.61 -0.19 0.97
N PRO A 163 -21.78 -0.75 0.60
CA PRO A 163 -22.07 -1.18 -0.76
C PRO A 163 -22.21 -0.03 -1.77
N ASP A 164 -22.59 1.15 -1.29
CA ASP A 164 -22.76 2.35 -2.11
C ASP A 164 -21.48 3.20 -2.19
N THR A 165 -20.44 2.84 -1.44
CA THR A 165 -19.19 3.61 -1.35
C THR A 165 -18.07 2.97 -2.17
N TRP A 166 -17.97 1.64 -2.19
CA TRP A 166 -16.81 0.93 -2.72
C TRP A 166 -17.21 -0.23 -3.63
N ARG A 167 -16.39 -0.47 -4.67
CA ARG A 167 -16.53 -1.65 -5.55
C ARG A 167 -15.16 -2.21 -5.96
N PHE A 168 -15.09 -3.48 -6.34
CA PHE A 168 -13.87 -4.06 -6.92
C PHE A 168 -13.55 -3.43 -8.28
N LYS A 169 -12.28 -3.04 -8.46
CA LYS A 169 -11.71 -2.52 -9.71
C LYS A 169 -10.76 -3.53 -10.35
N ILE A 170 -9.85 -4.10 -9.57
CA ILE A 170 -8.79 -5.01 -10.05
C ILE A 170 -8.69 -6.20 -9.09
N HIS A 171 -8.51 -7.40 -9.65
CA HIS A 171 -8.03 -8.57 -8.93
C HIS A 171 -7.00 -9.29 -9.81
N ARG A 172 -5.85 -9.60 -9.23
CA ARG A 172 -4.71 -10.29 -9.85
C ARG A 172 -4.28 -11.42 -8.93
N THR A 173 -3.95 -12.56 -9.52
CA THR A 173 -3.55 -13.78 -8.78
C THR A 173 -2.07 -14.12 -8.94
N ASN A 174 -1.37 -13.46 -9.86
CA ASN A 174 0.08 -13.57 -10.05
C ASN A 174 0.84 -12.83 -8.94
N ASN A 175 2.10 -13.24 -8.70
CA ASN A 175 3.02 -12.62 -7.75
C ASN A 175 2.38 -12.27 -6.40
N ASN A 176 1.91 -13.30 -5.69
CA ASN A 176 1.15 -13.24 -4.44
C ASN A 176 -0.23 -12.55 -4.46
N GLY A 177 -0.56 -11.89 -5.56
CA GLY A 177 -1.86 -11.31 -5.85
C GLY A 177 -2.00 -9.85 -5.42
N LEU A 178 -2.81 -9.11 -6.17
CA LEU A 178 -3.11 -7.71 -5.93
C LEU A 178 -4.60 -7.49 -6.14
N SER A 179 -5.27 -6.87 -5.16
CA SER A 179 -6.66 -6.44 -5.30
C SER A 179 -6.76 -4.94 -5.13
N VAL A 180 -7.68 -4.31 -5.87
CA VAL A 180 -7.94 -2.88 -5.78
C VAL A 180 -9.45 -2.68 -5.72
N ILE A 181 -9.92 -1.91 -4.75
CA ILE A 181 -11.27 -1.37 -4.71
C ILE A 181 -11.22 0.12 -5.05
N GLU A 182 -12.28 0.62 -5.68
CA GLU A 182 -12.44 2.03 -6.03
C GLU A 182 -13.74 2.58 -5.48
N ARG A 183 -13.75 3.89 -5.21
CA ARG A 183 -14.93 4.61 -4.76
C ARG A 183 -15.94 4.71 -5.91
N VAL A 184 -17.24 4.52 -5.60
CA VAL A 184 -18.36 4.59 -6.56
C VAL A 184 -18.69 6.04 -6.94
#